data_AF-A0A6L5ZJ25-F1
#
_entry.id   AF-A0A6L5ZJ25-F1
#
_cell.length_a   1.000
_cell.length_b   1.000
_cell.length_c   1.000
_cell.angle_alpha   90.00
_cell.angle_beta   90.00
_cell.angle_gamma   90.00
#
_symmetry.space_group_name_H-M   'P 1'
#
loop_
_entity.id
_entity.type
_entity.pdbx_description
1 polymer ?
#
loop_
_entity_poly.entity_id
_entity_poly.type
_entity_poly.pdbx_seq_one_letter_code
_entity_poly.pdbx_strand_id
1 'polypeptide(L)' 'MTIYDRPFGRYLEDFLPGDIYRHWPGKTITEADDHLFCMITMN' A
#
# COMPACT_ATOMS: atom_id res chain seq x y z
N MET A 1 -2.48 -4.90 -20.97
CA MET A 1 -1.43 -4.75 -19.95
C MET A 1 -1.31 -3.28 -19.63
N THR A 2 -1.87 -2.86 -18.49
CA THR A 2 -1.92 -1.45 -18.10
C THR A 2 -1.20 -1.30 -16.77
N ILE A 3 -0.26 -0.35 -16.69
CA ILE A 3 0.50 -0.07 -15.46
C ILE A 3 -0.04 1.24 -14.90
N TYR A 4 -0.53 1.19 -13.66
CA TYR A 4 -1.07 2.36 -12.98
C TYR A 4 -0.13 2.78 -11.85
N ASP A 5 0.28 4.05 -11.88
CA ASP A 5 1.27 4.60 -10.95
C ASP A 5 0.63 5.23 -9.70
N ARG A 6 -0.60 5.78 -9.82
CA ARG A 6 -1.29 6.51 -8.73
C ARG A 6 -2.82 6.36 -8.68
N PRO A 7 -3.41 5.16 -8.76
CA PRO A 7 -4.85 5.03 -8.60
C PRO A 7 -5.24 5.02 -7.11
N PHE A 8 -6.00 6.02 -6.67
CA PHE A 8 -6.67 6.00 -5.36
C PHE A 8 -8.16 5.75 -5.57
N GLY A 9 -8.66 4.64 -5.02
CA GLY A 9 -10.06 4.23 -5.16
C GLY A 9 -10.39 3.72 -6.57
N ARG A 10 -11.09 2.58 -6.65
CA ARG A 10 -11.63 1.98 -7.88
C ARG A 10 -12.88 1.20 -7.56
N TYR A 11 -13.76 1.06 -8.55
CA TYR A 11 -14.87 0.13 -8.47
C TYR A 11 -14.44 -1.25 -8.97
N LEU A 12 -15.22 -2.29 -8.64
CA LEU A 12 -14.89 -3.67 -8.98
C LEU A 12 -14.79 -3.89 -10.50
N GLU A 13 -15.60 -3.16 -11.26
CA GLU A 13 -15.65 -3.20 -12.72
C GLU A 13 -14.39 -2.65 -13.42
N ASP A 14 -13.56 -1.86 -12.72
CA ASP A 14 -12.37 -1.22 -13.30
C ASP A 14 -11.11 -2.11 -13.26
N PHE A 15 -11.22 -3.32 -12.72
CA PHE A 15 -10.11 -4.26 -12.59
C PHE A 15 -10.07 -5.20 -13.79
N LEU A 16 -8.95 -5.20 -14.51
CA LEU A 16 -8.74 -6.10 -15.65
C LEU A 16 -7.63 -7.11 -15.33
N PRO A 17 -7.79 -8.40 -15.73
CA PRO A 17 -6.72 -9.38 -15.58
C PRO A 17 -5.41 -8.92 -16.22
N GLY A 18 -4.34 -8.98 -15.46
CA GLY A 18 -3.00 -8.53 -15.89
C GLY A 18 -2.71 -7.06 -15.62
N ASP A 19 -3.60 -6.29 -15.00
CA ASP A 19 -3.23 -4.95 -14.54
C ASP A 19 -2.16 -5.00 -13.44
N ILE A 20 -1.19 -4.08 -13.51
CA ILE A 20 -0.17 -3.88 -12.46
C ILE A 20 -0.40 -2.54 -11.80
N TYR A 21 -0.67 -2.60 -10.49
CA TYR A 21 -0.83 -1.42 -9.64
C TYR A 21 0.45 -1.20 -8.83
N ARG A 22 1.09 -0.05 -9.02
CA ARG A 22 2.26 0.34 -8.23
C ARG A 22 1.77 1.13 -7.02
N HIS A 23 2.06 0.62 -5.83
CA HIS A 23 1.68 1.29 -4.57
C HIS A 23 2.80 2.24 -4.13
N TRP A 24 2.48 3.53 -4.13
CA TRP A 24 3.35 4.62 -3.67
C TRP A 24 2.59 5.45 -2.62
N PRO A 25 3.25 6.00 -1.58
CA PRO A 25 4.68 5.98 -1.30
C PRO A 25 5.15 4.70 -0.58
N GLY A 26 6.33 4.20 -0.98
CA GLY A 26 7.06 3.24 -0.15
C GLY A 26 7.64 3.96 1.07
N LYS A 27 7.53 3.35 2.25
CA LYS A 27 8.07 3.87 3.51
C LYS A 27 9.17 2.95 4.04
N THR A 28 10.32 3.53 4.39
CA THR A 28 11.38 2.81 5.11
C THR A 28 10.96 2.67 6.56
N ILE A 29 11.04 1.45 7.11
CA ILE A 29 10.70 1.18 8.51
C ILE A 29 11.86 1.61 9.40
N THR A 30 11.54 2.40 10.41
CA THR A 30 12.50 2.87 11.42
C THR A 30 12.20 2.23 12.78
N GLU A 31 13.15 2.33 13.69
CA GLU A 31 12.96 1.87 15.07
C GLU A 31 11.76 2.58 15.76
N ALA A 32 11.53 3.85 15.43
CA ALA A 32 10.38 4.59 15.96
C ALA A 32 9.03 3.99 15.52
N ASP A 33 8.93 3.44 14.30
CA ASP A 33 7.71 2.79 13.82
C ASP A 33 7.46 1.47 14.58
N ASP A 34 8.51 0.73 14.90
CA ASP A 34 8.44 -0.53 15.68
C ASP A 34 8.00 -0.27 17.13
N HIS A 35 8.64 0.69 17.81
CA HIS A 35 8.24 1.10 19.18
C HIS A 35 6.78 1.55 19.23
N LEU A 36 6.35 2.36 18.25
CA LEU A 36 4.97 2.82 18.16
C LEU A 36 4.00 1.66 17.96
N PHE A 37 4.33 0.72 17.07
CA PHE A 37 3.50 -0.46 16.83
C PHE A 37 3.33 -1.29 18.10
N CYS A 38 4.43 -1.59 18.81
CA CYS A 38 4.41 -2.35 20.05
C CYS A 38 3.53 -1.70 21.13
N MET A 39 3.58 -0.37 21.29
CA MET A 39 2.71 0.34 22.24
C MET A 39 1.23 0.27 21.87
N ILE A 40 0.90 0.29 20.58
CA ILE A 40 -0.49 0.25 20.11
C ILE A 40 -1.08 -1.17 20.22
N THR A 41 -0.28 -2.19 19.92
CA THR A 41 -0.74 -3.59 19.91
C THR A 41 -0.50 -4.33 21.22
N MET A 42 0.20 -3.71 22.18
CA MET A 42 0.64 -4.35 23.43
C MET A 42 1.46 -5.63 23.17
N ASN A 43 2.40 -5.54 22.23
CA ASN A 43 3.36 -6.63 21.94
C ASN A 43 4.44 -6.75 23.03
#